data_AF-A0A6V7LBU4-F1
#
_entry.id   AF-A0A6V7LBU4-F1
#
_cell.length_a   1.000
_cell.length_b   1.000
_cell.length_c   1.000
_cell.angle_alpha   90.00
_cell.angle_beta   90.00
_cell.angle_gamma   90.00
#
_symmetry.space_group_name_H-M   'P 1'
#
loop_
_entity.id
_entity.type
_entity.pdbx_description
1 polymer ?
#
loop_
_entity_poly.entity_id
_entity_poly.type
_entity_poly.pdbx_seq_one_letter_code
_entity_poly.pdbx_strand_id
1 'polypeptide(L)'
;DAFKSCYPDVSGFDSCIREGLNTIRPYFKTGLPKYNVAPFDPFFAKEITVKRGLPNFGFSLTLRNVTESGWSSSKVTKFVSDLSNYK
;
A
#
# COMPACT_ATOMS: atom_id res chain seq x y z
N ASP A 1 -4.35 14.56 -9.55
CA ASP A 1 -3.70 15.76 -8.96
C ASP A 1 -2.69 15.48 -7.87
N ALA A 2 -2.89 14.49 -6.99
CA ALA A 2 -2.01 14.21 -5.85
C ALA A 2 -0.50 14.05 -6.16
N PHE A 3 -0.13 13.73 -7.40
CA PHE A 3 1.26 13.55 -7.84
C PHE A 3 1.67 14.49 -8.98
N LYS A 4 0.79 15.42 -9.40
CA LYS A 4 0.95 16.19 -10.65
C LYS A 4 2.23 17.04 -10.67
N SER A 5 2.72 17.44 -9.49
CA SER A 5 3.91 18.26 -9.30
C SER A 5 5.13 17.48 -8.79
N CYS A 6 5.05 16.16 -8.68
CA CYS A 6 6.15 15.35 -8.17
C CYS A 6 7.05 14.93 -9.33
N TYR A 7 8.15 15.66 -9.52
CA TYR A 7 9.13 15.42 -10.58
C TYR A 7 10.42 14.82 -9.99
N PRO A 8 10.96 13.71 -10.53
CA PRO A 8 12.12 13.02 -9.96
C PRO A 8 13.40 13.85 -9.88
N ASP A 9 13.55 14.82 -10.78
CA ASP A 9 14.68 15.73 -10.91
C ASP A 9 14.58 16.97 -10.01
N VAL A 10 13.46 17.15 -9.30
CA VAL A 10 13.23 18.29 -8.42
C VAL A 10 13.53 17.92 -6.96
N SER A 11 14.22 18.83 -6.26
CA SER A 11 14.49 18.67 -4.83
C SER A 11 13.20 18.46 -4.05
N GLY A 12 13.17 17.44 -3.19
CA GLY A 12 11.99 17.12 -2.39
C GLY A 12 10.99 16.17 -3.06
N PHE A 13 11.36 15.54 -4.19
CA PHE A 13 10.57 14.49 -4.86
C PHE A 13 9.99 13.47 -3.88
N ASP A 14 10.83 12.88 -3.02
CA ASP A 14 10.39 11.86 -2.06
C ASP A 14 9.32 12.36 -1.08
N SER A 15 9.46 13.60 -0.64
CA SER A 15 8.45 14.22 0.23
C SER A 15 7.16 14.49 -0.52
N CYS A 16 7.25 14.92 -1.78
CA CYS A 16 6.09 15.11 -2.65
C CYS A 16 5.32 13.80 -2.83
N ILE A 17 6.02 12.70 -3.14
CA ILE A 17 5.39 11.38 -3.29
C ILE A 17 4.76 10.92 -1.96
N ARG A 18 5.47 11.10 -0.83
CA ARG A 18 4.94 10.77 0.51
C ARG A 18 3.62 11.50 0.80
N GLU A 19 3.55 12.80 0.53
CA GLU A 19 2.32 13.56 0.75
C GLU A 19 1.21 13.22 -0.26
N GLY A 20 1.57 12.93 -1.51
CA GLY A 20 0.64 12.43 -2.52
C GLY A 20 -0.01 11.10 -2.10
N LEU A 21 0.79 10.14 -1.61
CA LEU A 21 0.30 8.86 -1.08
C LEU A 21 -0.63 9.05 0.13
N ASN A 22 -0.33 9.99 1.02
CA ASN A 22 -1.22 10.31 2.14
C ASN A 22 -2.51 11.00 1.69
N THR A 23 -2.47 11.79 0.63
CA THR A 23 -3.63 12.51 0.09
C THR A 23 -4.65 11.58 -0.55
N ILE A 24 -4.22 10.46 -1.14
CA ILE A 24 -5.12 9.51 -1.81
C ILE A 24 -5.87 8.56 -0.87
N ARG A 25 -5.58 8.57 0.44
CA ARG A 25 -6.21 7.71 1.45
C ARG A 25 -7.75 7.66 1.42
N PRO A 26 -8.49 8.77 1.17
CA PRO A 26 -9.95 8.69 1.08
C PRO A 26 -10.43 7.71 0.01
N TYR A 27 -9.66 7.54 -1.06
CA TYR A 27 -9.98 6.61 -2.15
C TYR A 27 -9.80 5.14 -1.77
N PHE A 28 -9.21 4.82 -0.62
CA PHE A 28 -9.10 3.42 -0.17
C PHE A 28 -10.48 2.82 0.11
N LYS A 29 -11.45 3.64 0.55
CA LYS A 29 -12.84 3.23 0.78
C LYS A 29 -13.70 3.23 -0.48
N THR A 30 -13.41 4.10 -1.44
CA THR A 30 -14.27 4.30 -2.62
C THR A 30 -13.72 3.64 -3.88
N GLY A 31 -12.43 3.29 -3.88
CA GLY A 31 -11.71 2.99 -5.10
C GLY A 31 -11.59 4.20 -6.03
N LEU A 32 -11.10 3.94 -7.24
CA LEU A 32 -11.08 4.86 -8.36
C LEU A 32 -11.58 4.12 -9.62
N PRO A 33 -12.90 4.05 -9.86
CA PRO A 33 -13.48 3.28 -10.97
C PRO A 33 -12.97 3.69 -12.35
N LYS A 34 -12.69 4.99 -12.56
CA LYS A 34 -12.10 5.52 -13.80
C LYS A 34 -10.78 4.82 -14.17
N TYR A 35 -10.03 4.36 -13.18
CA TYR A 35 -8.74 3.69 -13.36
C TYR A 35 -8.81 2.19 -13.08
N ASN A 36 -10.02 1.62 -12.98
CA ASN A 36 -10.25 0.23 -12.61
C ASN A 36 -9.58 -0.17 -11.27
N VAL A 37 -9.54 0.76 -10.32
CA VAL A 37 -9.03 0.52 -8.97
C VAL A 37 -10.23 0.30 -8.06
N ALA A 38 -10.37 -0.90 -7.50
CA ALA A 38 -11.41 -1.21 -6.54
C ALA A 38 -11.14 -0.55 -5.17
N PRO A 39 -12.17 -0.35 -4.33
CA PRO A 39 -11.98 -0.15 -2.90
C PRO A 39 -11.13 -1.28 -2.31
N PHE A 40 -10.32 -0.96 -1.31
CA PHE A 40 -9.57 -1.96 -0.55
C PHE A 40 -9.61 -1.74 0.97
N ASP A 41 -10.39 -0.78 1.48
CA ASP A 41 -10.70 -0.66 2.90
C ASP A 41 -12.23 -0.66 3.11
N PRO A 42 -12.83 -1.75 3.62
CA PRO A 42 -12.16 -2.97 4.10
C PRO A 42 -11.62 -3.87 2.97
N PHE A 43 -10.51 -4.56 3.23
CA PHE A 43 -9.97 -5.59 2.36
C PHE A 43 -10.51 -6.96 2.76
N PHE A 44 -10.94 -7.76 1.80
CA PHE A 44 -11.40 -9.13 2.03
C PHE A 44 -10.49 -10.14 1.32
N ALA A 45 -10.01 -11.13 2.06
CA ALA A 45 -9.29 -12.27 1.53
C ALA A 45 -9.97 -13.58 1.93
N LYS A 46 -10.29 -14.42 0.94
CA LYS A 46 -10.90 -15.74 1.19
C LYS A 46 -10.00 -16.65 2.01
N GLU A 47 -8.68 -16.60 1.79
CA GLU A 47 -7.71 -17.39 2.51
C GLU A 47 -6.36 -16.67 2.57
N ILE A 48 -5.70 -16.70 3.73
CA ILE A 48 -4.32 -16.25 3.93
C ILE A 48 -3.56 -17.36 4.63
N THR A 49 -2.43 -17.78 4.06
CA THR A 49 -1.55 -18.79 4.67
C THR A 49 -0.19 -18.17 4.98
N VAL A 50 0.23 -18.26 6.25
CA VAL A 50 1.55 -17.85 6.72
C VAL A 50 2.30 -19.09 7.19
N LYS A 51 3.52 -19.28 6.67
CA LYS A 51 4.45 -20.32 7.11
C LYS A 51 5.70 -19.66 7.66
N ARG A 52 6.09 -20.00 8.88
CA ARG A 52 7.28 -19.44 9.53
C ARG A 52 8.04 -20.52 10.29
N GLY A 53 9.36 -20.56 10.11
CA GLY A 53 10.25 -21.50 10.78
C GLY A 53 11.15 -22.26 9.81
N LEU A 54 11.92 -23.18 10.37
CA LEU A 54 12.79 -24.10 9.63
C LEU A 54 11.99 -25.32 9.12
N PRO A 55 12.53 -26.05 8.14
CA PRO A 55 12.01 -27.38 7.81
C PRO A 55 11.92 -28.24 9.08
N ASN A 56 10.74 -28.79 9.37
CA ASN A 56 10.41 -29.61 10.56
C ASN A 56 10.40 -28.88 11.91
N PHE A 57 10.62 -27.56 11.95
CA PHE A 57 10.51 -26.77 13.18
C PHE A 57 9.95 -25.37 12.88
N GLY A 58 8.62 -25.26 12.95
CA GLY A 58 7.89 -24.03 12.63
C GLY A 58 6.39 -24.17 12.78
N PHE A 59 5.64 -23.17 12.33
CA PHE A 59 4.19 -23.20 12.27
C PHE A 59 3.67 -22.82 10.89
N SER A 60 2.50 -23.37 10.56
CA SER A 60 1.68 -22.97 9.42
C SER A 60 0.34 -22.48 9.97
N LEU A 61 -0.02 -21.24 9.66
CA LEU A 61 -1.30 -20.64 10.02
C LEU A 61 -2.10 -20.38 8.75
N THR A 62 -3.31 -20.92 8.66
CA THR A 62 -4.25 -20.65 7.57
C THR A 62 -5.48 -19.98 8.13
N LEU A 63 -5.72 -18.74 7.71
CA LEU A 63 -6.90 -17.95 8.05
C LEU A 63 -7.87 -17.97 6.86
N ARG A 64 -9.17 -18.08 7.12
CA ARG A 64 -10.22 -18.09 6.07
C ARG A 64 -11.19 -16.94 6.29
N ASN A 65 -11.68 -16.37 5.20
CA ASN A 65 -12.63 -15.24 5.18
C ASN A 65 -12.14 -14.07 6.05
N VAL A 66 -10.89 -13.66 5.81
CA VAL A 66 -10.25 -12.56 6.54
C VAL A 66 -10.80 -11.24 6.02
N THR A 67 -11.24 -10.38 6.95
CA THR A 67 -11.55 -8.98 6.66
C THR A 67 -10.57 -8.11 7.43
N GLU A 68 -9.86 -7.24 6.72
CA GLU A 68 -8.94 -6.25 7.26
C GLU A 68 -9.52 -4.86 7.05
N SER A 69 -9.41 -3.98 8.04
CA SER A 69 -9.86 -2.59 7.92
C SER A 69 -8.89 -1.63 8.60
N GLY A 70 -8.95 -0.36 8.23
CA GLY A 70 -8.16 0.71 8.85
C GLY A 70 -7.06 1.29 7.97
N TRP A 71 -6.89 0.79 6.73
CA TRP A 71 -5.98 1.37 5.74
C TRP A 71 -6.26 2.85 5.48
N SER A 72 -7.53 3.25 5.49
CA SER A 72 -7.95 4.65 5.35
C SER A 72 -7.48 5.53 6.51
N SER A 73 -7.11 4.96 7.66
CA SER A 73 -6.51 5.64 8.81
C SER A 73 -4.97 5.58 8.84
N SER A 74 -4.34 4.88 7.91
CA SER A 74 -2.88 4.75 7.82
C SER A 74 -2.19 6.08 7.49
N LYS A 75 -0.87 6.16 7.70
CA LYS A 75 -0.05 7.31 7.28
C LYS A 75 1.32 6.84 6.82
N VAL A 76 1.70 7.22 5.61
CA VAL A 76 3.06 7.05 5.12
C VAL A 76 3.97 8.04 5.85
N THR A 77 4.86 7.51 6.69
CA THR A 77 5.79 8.31 7.51
C THR A 77 7.12 8.55 6.80
N LYS A 78 7.52 7.67 5.89
CA LYS A 78 8.77 7.78 5.13
C LYS A 78 8.59 7.18 3.74
N PHE A 79 9.17 7.86 2.75
CA PHE A 79 9.32 7.38 1.38
C PHE A 79 10.75 7.72 0.96
N VAL A 80 11.42 6.80 0.28
CA VAL A 80 12.76 6.99 -0.27
C VAL A 80 12.78 6.38 -1.66
N SER A 81 13.12 7.16 -2.67
CA SER A 81 13.29 6.65 -4.03
C SER A 81 14.73 6.22 -4.27
N ASP A 82 14.89 5.16 -5.08
CA ASP A 82 16.17 4.74 -5.62
C ASP A 82 16.16 4.99 -7.13
N LEU A 83 16.28 6.27 -7.50
CA LEU A 83 16.18 6.70 -8.90
C LEU A 83 17.34 6.20 -9.76
N SER A 84 18.51 5.95 -9.16
CA SER A 84 19.68 5.37 -9.83
C SER A 84 19.45 3.97 -10.38
N ASN A 85 18.53 3.21 -9.77
CA ASN A 85 18.22 1.84 -10.16
C ASN A 85 16.84 1.71 -10.84
N TYR A 86 16.25 2.83 -11.26
CA TYR A 86 14.99 2.82 -12.02
C TYR A 86 15.22 2.27 -13.43
N LYS A 87 14.51 1.19 -13.78
CA LYS A 87 14.54 0.56 -15.11
C LYS A 87 13.59 1.22 -16.10
#